data_AF-C5KV39-F1
#
_entry.id   AF-C5KV39-F1
#
_cell.length_a   1.000
_cell.length_b   1.000
_cell.length_c   1.000
_cell.angle_alpha   90.00
_cell.angle_beta   90.00
_cell.angle_gamma   90.00
#
_symmetry.space_group_name_H-M   'P 1'
#
loop_
_entity.id
_entity.type
_entity.pdbx_description
1 polymer ?
#
loop_
_entity_poly.entity_id
_entity_poly.type
_entity_poly.pdbx_seq_one_letter_code
_entity_poly.pdbx_strand_id
1 'polypeptide(L)'
;MTNEWEPETGAAAMRLSNVPMLAAAAMMGSLDVFNKTSMTQLRTKSILLTGLLQREVNKLTGKGAEMIFRIITPFDPRERGAQLSLKFERVPPGAGEESVTEFTLRVHRELESAGIITDYR
;
A
#
# COMPACT_ATOMS: atom_id res chain seq x y z
N MET A 1 21.89 23.80 41.99
CA MET A 1 21.06 22.98 41.07
C MET A 1 20.10 22.17 41.93
N THR A 2 18.79 22.21 41.64
CA THR A 2 17.71 21.62 42.45
C THR A 2 17.50 20.12 42.21
N ASN A 3 18.13 19.54 41.17
CA ASN A 3 17.97 18.13 40.77
C ASN A 3 16.52 17.71 40.50
N GLU A 4 15.68 18.66 40.11
CA GLU A 4 14.31 18.40 39.72
C GLU A 4 14.23 18.18 38.21
N TRP A 5 13.43 17.19 37.79
CA TRP A 5 13.17 16.93 36.38
C TRP A 5 12.12 17.93 35.87
N GLU A 6 12.51 18.74 34.90
CA GLU A 6 11.63 19.72 34.24
C GLU A 6 11.36 19.27 32.79
N PRO A 7 10.34 18.41 32.55
CA PRO A 7 10.02 17.96 31.21
C PRO A 7 9.37 19.08 30.39
N GLU A 8 9.56 18.98 29.07
CA GLU A 8 8.74 19.71 28.10
C GLU A 8 7.25 19.35 28.24
N THR A 9 6.37 20.20 27.73
CA THR A 9 4.91 19.95 27.74
C THR A 9 4.45 19.25 26.46
N GLY A 10 3.41 18.41 26.57
CA GLY A 10 2.77 17.76 25.42
C GLY A 10 3.67 16.74 24.70
N ALA A 11 3.56 16.67 23.36
CA ALA A 11 4.28 15.68 22.56
C ALA A 11 5.81 15.82 22.62
N ALA A 12 6.32 17.03 22.91
CA ALA A 12 7.75 17.28 23.04
C ALA A 12 8.38 16.53 24.22
N ALA A 13 7.60 16.25 25.29
CA ALA A 13 8.01 15.44 26.42
C ALA A 13 8.44 14.01 26.03
N MET A 14 7.92 13.51 24.90
CA MET A 14 8.20 12.16 24.39
C MET A 14 9.49 12.09 23.56
N ARG A 15 10.18 13.22 23.32
CA ARG A 15 11.44 13.26 22.59
C ARG A 15 12.60 12.90 23.53
N LEU A 16 13.10 11.67 23.41
CA LEU A 16 14.17 11.14 24.26
C LEU A 16 15.58 11.60 23.85
N SER A 17 15.82 11.80 22.56
CA SER A 17 17.15 12.05 21.99
C SER A 17 17.14 13.13 20.92
N ASN A 18 18.31 13.44 20.36
CA ASN A 18 18.45 14.33 19.22
C ASN A 18 17.75 13.75 17.97
N VAL A 19 17.19 14.65 17.16
CA VAL A 19 16.52 14.29 15.91
C VAL A 19 17.56 13.89 14.85
N PRO A 20 17.36 12.80 14.07
CA PRO A 20 18.25 12.44 12.97
C PRO A 20 18.13 13.47 11.83
N MET A 21 19.07 14.41 11.79
CA MET A 21 18.97 15.62 10.96
C MET A 21 18.78 15.34 9.46
N LEU A 22 19.47 14.35 8.90
CA LEU A 22 19.34 13.99 7.47
C LEU A 22 17.96 13.40 7.15
N ALA A 23 17.42 12.54 8.02
CA ALA A 23 16.09 11.97 7.83
C ALA A 23 14.99 13.04 8.00
N ALA A 24 15.18 13.98 8.94
CA ALA A 24 14.29 15.11 9.10
C ALA A 24 14.26 16.01 7.85
N ALA A 25 15.43 16.26 7.23
CA ALA A 25 15.51 17.01 5.98
C ALA A 25 14.73 16.33 4.83
N ALA A 26 14.87 15.01 4.66
CA ALA A 26 14.11 14.26 3.67
C ALA A 26 12.60 14.31 3.93
N MET A 27 12.17 14.22 5.20
CA MET A 27 10.77 14.34 5.59
C MET A 27 10.21 15.73 5.29
N MET A 28 10.96 16.81 5.59
CA MET A 28 10.57 18.18 5.26
C MET A 28 10.36 18.35 3.75
N GLY A 29 11.28 17.84 2.92
CA GLY A 29 11.13 17.87 1.47
C GLY A 29 9.89 17.10 0.97
N SER A 30 9.53 15.99 1.60
CA SER A 30 8.27 15.28 1.31
C SER A 30 7.05 16.14 1.65
N LEU A 31 7.03 16.76 2.84
CA LEU A 31 5.94 17.64 3.28
C LEU A 31 5.75 18.84 2.35
N ASP A 32 6.83 19.39 1.78
CA ASP A 32 6.74 20.45 0.78
C ASP A 32 6.01 20.01 -0.50
N VAL A 33 6.13 18.74 -0.91
CA VAL A 33 5.35 18.19 -2.03
C VAL A 33 3.87 18.09 -1.67
N PHE A 34 3.55 17.62 -0.45
CA PHE A 34 2.17 17.58 0.03
C PHE A 34 1.54 18.98 0.14
N ASN A 35 2.33 19.98 0.56
CA ASN A 35 1.89 21.38 0.67
C ASN A 35 1.57 22.04 -0.68
N LYS A 36 1.98 21.46 -1.81
CA LYS A 36 1.59 21.93 -3.16
C LYS A 36 0.14 21.55 -3.53
N THR A 37 -0.54 20.76 -2.69
CA THR A 37 -1.92 20.33 -2.88
C THR A 37 -2.61 20.20 -1.51
N SER A 38 -3.76 19.53 -1.44
CA SER A 38 -4.45 19.24 -0.18
C SER A 38 -4.76 17.76 -0.06
N MET A 39 -4.92 17.29 1.18
CA MET A 39 -5.33 15.91 1.45
C MET A 39 -6.67 15.57 0.79
N THR A 40 -7.59 16.54 0.69
CA THR A 40 -8.85 16.36 -0.03
C THR A 40 -8.63 16.07 -1.51
N GLN A 41 -7.80 16.87 -2.20
CA GLN A 41 -7.50 16.66 -3.63
C GLN A 41 -6.77 15.32 -3.88
N LEU A 42 -5.77 15.00 -3.04
CA LEU A 42 -5.07 13.71 -3.10
C LEU A 42 -6.03 12.54 -2.89
N ARG A 43 -6.93 12.64 -1.92
CA ARG A 43 -7.91 11.60 -1.64
C ARG A 43 -8.91 11.42 -2.78
N THR A 44 -9.42 12.51 -3.36
CA THR A 44 -10.29 12.45 -4.54
C THR A 44 -9.62 11.70 -5.68
N LYS A 45 -8.35 12.02 -5.99
CA LYS A 45 -7.58 11.32 -7.03
C LYS A 45 -7.32 9.85 -6.68
N SER A 46 -6.96 9.56 -5.43
CA SER A 46 -6.77 8.18 -4.95
C SER A 46 -8.01 7.32 -5.13
N ILE A 47 -9.20 7.83 -4.80
CA ILE A 47 -10.46 7.10 -4.98
C ILE A 47 -10.68 6.74 -6.45
N LEU A 48 -10.46 7.70 -7.35
CA LEU A 48 -10.61 7.50 -8.80
C LEU A 48 -9.61 6.48 -9.35
N LEU A 49 -8.32 6.60 -9.01
CA LEU A 49 -7.27 5.70 -9.52
C LEU A 49 -7.42 4.27 -8.98
N THR A 50 -7.65 4.11 -7.68
CA THR A 50 -7.86 2.77 -7.11
C THR A 50 -9.19 2.17 -7.59
N GLY A 51 -10.23 3.00 -7.82
CA GLY A 51 -11.48 2.55 -8.42
C GLY A 51 -11.31 2.08 -9.88
N LEU A 52 -10.47 2.78 -10.65
CA LEU A 52 -10.07 2.35 -12.00
C LEU A 52 -9.34 1.01 -11.95
N LEU A 53 -8.35 0.87 -11.07
CA LEU A 53 -7.61 -0.39 -10.89
C LEU A 53 -8.56 -1.54 -10.52
N GLN A 54 -9.44 -1.33 -9.54
CA GLN A 54 -10.45 -2.30 -9.12
C GLN A 54 -11.34 -2.73 -10.30
N ARG A 55 -11.80 -1.77 -11.12
CA ARG A 55 -12.60 -2.06 -12.31
C ARG A 55 -11.85 -2.92 -13.32
N GLU A 56 -10.59 -2.60 -13.61
CA GLU A 56 -9.78 -3.37 -14.58
C GLU A 56 -9.46 -4.78 -14.05
N VAL A 57 -9.15 -4.90 -12.75
CA VAL A 57 -8.95 -6.21 -12.11
C VAL A 57 -10.23 -7.05 -12.15
N ASN A 58 -11.41 -6.47 -11.88
CA ASN A 58 -12.70 -7.18 -11.97
C ASN A 58 -12.99 -7.70 -13.40
N LYS A 59 -12.46 -7.07 -14.45
CA LYS A 59 -12.62 -7.62 -15.82
C LYS A 59 -11.83 -8.91 -16.03
N LEU A 60 -10.76 -9.14 -15.26
CA LEU A 60 -10.01 -10.39 -15.31
C LEU A 60 -10.85 -11.53 -14.72
N THR A 61 -11.62 -11.22 -13.67
CA THR A 61 -12.43 -12.21 -12.95
C THR A 61 -13.53 -12.77 -13.86
N GLY A 62 -14.20 -11.92 -14.64
CA GLY A 62 -15.20 -12.31 -15.66
C GLY A 62 -14.67 -13.12 -16.86
N LYS A 63 -13.35 -13.36 -16.96
CA LYS A 63 -12.73 -14.24 -17.98
C LYS A 63 -12.33 -15.62 -17.41
N GLY A 64 -12.88 -16.00 -16.26
CA GLY A 64 -12.56 -17.25 -15.56
C GLY A 64 -11.55 -17.10 -14.42
N ALA A 65 -11.02 -15.89 -14.18
CA ALA A 65 -10.10 -15.66 -13.06
C ALA A 65 -10.80 -15.52 -11.68
N GLU A 66 -12.14 -15.43 -11.63
CA GLU A 66 -12.92 -15.53 -10.36
C GLU A 66 -12.60 -16.82 -9.60
N MET A 67 -12.22 -17.87 -10.32
CA MET A 67 -11.85 -19.15 -9.71
C MET A 67 -10.40 -19.18 -9.20
N ILE A 68 -9.59 -18.14 -9.47
CA ILE A 68 -8.14 -18.12 -9.22
C ILE A 68 -7.79 -17.16 -8.06
N PHE A 69 -8.34 -15.94 -8.08
CA PHE A 69 -8.06 -14.94 -7.04
C PHE A 69 -9.31 -14.12 -6.68
N ARG A 70 -9.30 -13.53 -5.49
CA ARG A 70 -10.29 -12.54 -5.04
C ARG A 70 -9.64 -11.27 -4.52
N ILE A 71 -10.34 -10.14 -4.67
CA ILE A 71 -9.98 -8.89 -4.02
C ILE A 71 -10.39 -9.01 -2.54
N ILE A 72 -9.45 -8.82 -1.60
CA ILE A 72 -9.75 -8.83 -0.15
C ILE A 72 -9.92 -7.43 0.43
N THR A 73 -9.49 -6.40 -0.30
CA THR A 73 -9.73 -5.00 0.07
C THR A 73 -11.21 -4.67 -0.09
N PRO A 74 -11.85 -3.97 0.88
CA PRO A 74 -13.25 -3.55 0.75
C PRO A 74 -13.54 -2.75 -0.52
N PHE A 75 -14.70 -3.01 -1.13
CA PHE A 75 -15.14 -2.33 -2.36
C PHE A 75 -15.61 -0.89 -2.10
N ASP A 76 -16.17 -0.60 -0.93
CA ASP A 76 -16.57 0.76 -0.57
C ASP A 76 -15.31 1.65 -0.46
N PRO A 77 -15.18 2.70 -1.28
CA PRO A 77 -14.02 3.59 -1.21
C PRO A 77 -13.85 4.24 0.16
N ARG A 78 -14.89 4.33 1.00
CA ARG A 78 -14.82 4.88 2.37
C ARG A 78 -14.13 3.93 3.34
N GLU A 79 -14.06 2.64 3.02
CA GLU A 79 -13.51 1.58 3.88
C GLU A 79 -12.11 1.12 3.44
N ARG A 80 -11.47 1.82 2.48
CA ARG A 80 -10.13 1.49 1.99
C ARG A 80 -9.26 2.71 1.71
N GLY A 81 -7.94 2.48 1.74
CA GLY A 81 -6.93 3.43 1.28
C GLY A 81 -6.78 3.47 -0.25
N ALA A 82 -5.54 3.67 -0.71
CA ALA A 82 -5.17 3.66 -2.13
C ALA A 82 -4.74 2.27 -2.65
N GLN A 83 -4.49 1.32 -1.73
CA GLN A 83 -4.04 -0.04 -2.04
C GLN A 83 -5.21 -0.95 -2.42
N LEU A 84 -4.93 -1.92 -3.30
CA LEU A 84 -5.78 -3.07 -3.58
C LEU A 84 -4.96 -4.34 -3.31
N SER A 85 -5.52 -5.29 -2.55
CA SER A 85 -4.88 -6.57 -2.23
C SER A 85 -5.66 -7.72 -2.84
N LEU A 86 -4.92 -8.60 -3.52
CA LEU A 86 -5.46 -9.79 -4.18
C LEU A 86 -5.00 -11.03 -3.41
N LYS A 87 -5.94 -11.91 -3.10
CA LYS A 87 -5.66 -13.22 -2.53
C LYS A 87 -5.91 -14.28 -3.58
N PHE A 88 -4.86 -14.99 -3.94
CA PHE A 88 -4.94 -16.17 -4.79
C PHE A 88 -5.39 -17.36 -3.94
N GLU A 89 -6.36 -18.11 -4.45
CA GLU A 89 -6.97 -19.24 -3.73
C GLU A 89 -6.83 -20.55 -4.50
N ARG A 90 -6.56 -20.50 -5.80
CA ARG A 90 -6.38 -21.67 -6.65
C ARG A 90 -5.32 -21.41 -7.72
N VAL A 91 -4.79 -22.49 -8.25
CA VAL A 91 -3.89 -22.48 -9.40
C VAL A 91 -4.70 -22.76 -10.68
N PRO A 92 -4.48 -22.04 -11.79
CA PRO A 92 -5.16 -22.30 -13.05
C PRO A 92 -4.87 -23.71 -13.59
N PRO A 93 -5.84 -24.34 -14.31
CA PRO A 93 -5.60 -25.59 -15.01
C PRO A 93 -4.43 -25.47 -15.99
N GLY A 94 -3.55 -26.49 -16.03
CA GLY A 94 -2.39 -26.51 -16.93
C GLY A 94 -1.13 -25.85 -16.36
N ALA A 95 -1.15 -25.36 -15.12
CA ALA A 95 0.02 -24.79 -14.44
C ALA A 95 0.97 -25.83 -13.80
N GLY A 96 0.67 -27.13 -13.90
CA GLY A 96 1.46 -28.21 -13.29
C GLY A 96 1.06 -28.51 -11.83
N GLU A 97 1.97 -29.15 -11.07
CA GLU A 97 1.81 -29.51 -9.64
C GLU A 97 2.15 -28.35 -8.68
N GLU A 98 2.04 -27.11 -9.15
CA GLU A 98 2.40 -25.92 -8.37
C GLU A 98 1.40 -25.68 -7.22
N SER A 99 1.90 -25.31 -6.05
CA SER A 99 1.07 -24.83 -4.94
C SER A 99 0.55 -23.40 -5.20
N VAL A 100 -0.52 -23.00 -4.51
CA VAL A 100 -1.07 -21.62 -4.61
C VAL A 100 -0.01 -20.56 -4.24
N THR A 101 0.85 -20.87 -3.28
CA THR A 101 1.94 -19.99 -2.83
C THR A 101 2.97 -19.80 -3.94
N GLU A 102 3.44 -20.88 -4.55
CA GLU A 102 4.40 -20.82 -5.65
C GLU A 102 3.80 -20.09 -6.86
N PHE A 103 2.52 -20.35 -7.18
CA PHE A 103 1.81 -19.64 -8.24
C PHE A 103 1.74 -18.13 -7.98
N THR A 104 1.42 -17.74 -6.75
CA THR A 104 1.33 -16.32 -6.38
C THR A 104 2.70 -15.65 -6.47
N LEU A 105 3.75 -16.31 -6.01
CA LEU A 105 5.12 -15.82 -6.12
C LEU A 105 5.57 -15.68 -7.58
N ARG A 106 5.18 -16.64 -8.43
CA ARG A 106 5.42 -16.56 -9.87
C ARG A 106 4.71 -15.36 -10.49
N VAL A 107 3.43 -15.13 -10.18
CA VAL A 107 2.70 -13.93 -10.64
C VAL A 107 3.41 -12.65 -10.21
N HIS A 108 3.85 -12.55 -8.96
CA HIS A 108 4.61 -11.40 -8.47
C HIS A 108 5.90 -11.18 -9.26
N ARG A 109 6.69 -12.24 -9.50
CA ARG A 109 7.93 -12.15 -10.30
C ARG A 109 7.69 -11.78 -11.76
N GLU A 110 6.61 -12.28 -12.36
CA GLU A 110 6.23 -11.93 -13.74
C GLU A 110 5.76 -10.47 -13.84
N LEU A 111 5.11 -9.94 -12.81
CA LEU A 111 4.82 -8.51 -12.74
C LEU A 111 6.11 -7.70 -12.63
N GLU A 112 7.05 -8.09 -11.77
CA GLU A 112 8.34 -7.41 -11.64
C GLU A 112 9.16 -7.47 -12.92
N SER A 113 9.20 -8.62 -13.60
CA SER A 113 9.91 -8.80 -14.89
C SER A 113 9.30 -7.92 -16.00
N ALA A 114 7.99 -7.65 -15.92
CA ALA A 114 7.28 -6.70 -16.77
C ALA A 114 7.41 -5.23 -16.32
N GLY A 115 8.16 -4.95 -15.25
CA GLY A 115 8.39 -3.59 -14.72
C GLY A 115 7.27 -3.08 -13.80
N ILE A 116 6.38 -3.95 -13.35
CA ILE A 116 5.28 -3.63 -12.42
C ILE A 116 5.72 -4.03 -11.01
N ILE A 117 5.99 -3.03 -10.17
CA ILE A 117 6.45 -3.27 -8.79
C ILE A 117 5.24 -3.41 -7.85
N THR A 118 5.18 -4.55 -7.16
CA THR A 118 4.17 -4.87 -6.14
C THR A 118 4.84 -5.46 -4.91
N ASP A 119 4.06 -5.68 -3.84
CA ASP A 119 4.50 -6.41 -2.66
C ASP A 119 3.84 -7.80 -2.62
N TYR A 120 4.49 -8.76 -1.98
CA TYR A 120 4.01 -10.13 -1.79
C TYR A 120 4.15 -10.53 -0.32
N ARG A 121 3.09 -11.13 0.23
CA ARG A 121 3.03 -11.60 1.62
C ARG A 121 2.42 -12.98 1.72
#